data_AF-A0AAJ5NHH3-F1
#
_entry.id   AF-A0AAJ5NHH3-F1
#
_cell.length_a   1.000
_cell.length_b   1.000
_cell.length_c   1.000
_cell.angle_alpha   90.00
_cell.angle_beta   90.00
_cell.angle_gamma   90.00
#
_symmetry.space_group_name_H-M   'P 1'
#
loop_
_entity.id
_entity.type
_entity.pdbx_description
1 polymer ?
#
loop_
_entity_poly.entity_id
_entity_poly.type
_entity_poly.pdbx_seq_one_letter_code
_entity_poly.pdbx_strand_id
1 'polypeptide(L)'
;MYLAKEMREPMRATRPASRRVRTASLPSDRQLARQLVTTVRVAEMLLHQAIVVPDGHQWSVDTERVDAAGGPLAAWENCVTLRIGKVFASAVSPAARVNDPDQVAVEIRLCLPEQEYVTERRVSIFGCRHGNRFGATLSVASGPQWGWRRAEHVAPENMHVRADTLEALVDAAAATVNTALCAAGYDATR
;
A
#
# COMPACT_ATOMS: atom_id res chain seq x y z
N MET A 1 -58.58 -46.01 33.02
CA MET A 1 -57.12 -46.05 33.23
C MET A 1 -56.50 -45.10 32.19
N TYR A 2 -55.96 -43.97 32.66
CA TYR A 2 -55.05 -42.98 32.02
C TYR A 2 -55.39 -42.44 30.60
N LEU A 3 -55.74 -41.16 30.43
CA LEU A 3 -54.85 -39.97 30.27
C LEU A 3 -54.00 -40.06 28.98
N ALA A 4 -53.79 -39.04 28.15
CA ALA A 4 -54.12 -37.63 28.22
C ALA A 4 -54.08 -37.04 26.79
N LYS A 5 -54.82 -35.96 26.63
CA LYS A 5 -54.80 -35.04 25.49
C LYS A 5 -53.51 -34.21 25.58
N GLU A 6 -52.42 -34.62 24.95
CA GLU A 6 -51.22 -33.78 24.91
C GLU A 6 -51.32 -32.76 23.77
N MET A 7 -51.66 -31.54 24.17
CA MET A 7 -51.44 -30.33 23.40
C MET A 7 -49.93 -30.16 23.20
N ARG A 8 -49.46 -30.17 21.95
CA ARG A 8 -48.12 -29.65 21.64
C ARG A 8 -48.12 -28.16 21.95
N GLU A 9 -47.45 -27.80 23.04
CA GLU A 9 -47.08 -26.43 23.34
C GLU A 9 -46.29 -25.83 22.16
N PRO A 10 -46.55 -24.57 21.76
CA PRO A 10 -45.62 -23.86 20.91
C PRO A 10 -44.36 -23.58 21.76
N MET A 11 -43.27 -24.32 21.50
CA MET A 11 -41.96 -23.97 22.00
C MET A 11 -41.71 -22.50 21.65
N ARG A 12 -41.74 -21.65 22.67
CA ARG A 12 -41.24 -20.28 22.61
C ARG A 12 -39.78 -20.38 22.17
N ALA A 13 -39.51 -20.00 20.93
CA ALA A 13 -38.17 -19.82 20.43
C ALA A 13 -37.47 -18.79 21.34
N THR A 14 -36.57 -19.27 22.18
CA THR A 14 -35.67 -18.45 22.99
C THR A 14 -34.85 -17.61 22.00
N ARG A 15 -35.25 -16.36 21.85
CA ARG A 15 -34.57 -15.34 21.04
C ARG A 15 -33.13 -15.23 21.54
N PRO A 16 -32.10 -15.53 20.72
CA PRO A 16 -30.73 -15.35 21.18
C PRO A 16 -30.53 -13.87 21.48
N ALA A 17 -29.90 -13.60 22.62
CA ALA A 17 -29.56 -12.28 23.08
C ALA A 17 -28.88 -11.53 21.93
N SER A 18 -29.52 -10.45 21.50
CA SER A 18 -29.00 -9.51 20.53
C SER A 18 -27.67 -8.99 21.06
N ARG A 19 -26.58 -9.67 20.71
CA ARG A 19 -25.23 -9.14 20.78
C ARG A 19 -25.30 -7.87 19.96
N ARG A 20 -25.35 -6.72 20.63
CA ARG A 20 -25.21 -5.41 20.01
C ARG A 20 -23.83 -5.42 19.35
N VAL A 21 -23.74 -5.96 18.15
CA VAL A 21 -22.68 -5.64 17.21
C VAL A 21 -22.79 -4.12 17.11
N ARG A 22 -21.82 -3.42 17.71
CA ARG A 22 -21.67 -1.99 17.49
C ARG A 22 -21.62 -1.84 15.98
N THR A 23 -22.71 -1.40 15.38
CA THR A 23 -22.73 -0.86 14.03
C THR A 23 -21.90 0.41 14.13
N ALA A 24 -20.57 0.26 14.07
CA ALA A 24 -19.69 1.38 13.86
C ALA A 24 -20.16 2.02 12.56
N SER A 25 -20.63 3.26 12.64
CA SER A 25 -21.01 4.01 11.45
C SER A 25 -19.82 4.04 10.50
N LEU A 26 -20.05 3.61 9.26
CA LEU A 26 -19.01 3.59 8.23
C LEU A 26 -18.56 5.03 7.93
N PRO A 27 -17.28 5.24 7.60
CA PRO A 27 -16.81 6.55 7.18
C PRO A 27 -17.51 6.96 5.87
N SER A 28 -17.89 8.24 5.78
CA SER A 28 -18.29 8.84 4.50
C SER A 28 -17.13 8.86 3.51
N ASP A 29 -17.43 8.96 2.21
CA ASP A 29 -16.42 9.06 1.15
C ASP A 29 -15.39 10.16 1.42
N ARG A 30 -15.83 11.32 1.94
CA ARG A 30 -14.93 12.42 2.30
C ARG A 30 -14.02 12.07 3.47
N GLN A 31 -14.51 11.32 4.46
CA GLN A 31 -13.70 10.85 5.59
C GLN A 31 -12.70 9.79 5.15
N LEU A 32 -13.11 8.87 4.28
CA LEU A 32 -12.23 7.87 3.69
C LEU A 32 -11.13 8.49 2.84
N ALA A 33 -11.47 9.44 1.97
CA ALA A 33 -10.48 10.16 1.16
C ALA A 33 -9.44 10.87 2.04
N ARG A 34 -9.88 11.52 3.12
CA ARG A 34 -8.98 12.17 4.09
C ARG A 34 -8.09 11.16 4.81
N GLN A 35 -8.65 10.02 5.21
CA GLN A 35 -7.88 8.96 5.86
C GLN A 35 -6.80 8.42 4.93
N LEU A 36 -7.13 8.11 3.67
CA LEU A 36 -6.17 7.64 2.67
C LEU A 36 -5.05 8.65 2.45
N VAL A 37 -5.38 9.94 2.25
CA VAL A 37 -4.38 10.99 2.10
C VAL A 37 -3.47 11.06 3.31
N THR A 38 -4.04 11.00 4.51
CA THR A 38 -3.27 11.04 5.76
C THR A 38 -2.34 9.83 5.87
N THR A 39 -2.85 8.62 5.63
CA THR A 39 -2.06 7.38 5.64
C THR A 39 -0.90 7.44 4.65
N VAL A 40 -1.15 7.88 3.42
CA VAL A 40 -0.11 8.01 2.38
C VAL A 40 0.94 9.04 2.77
N ARG A 41 0.54 10.21 3.29
CA ARG A 41 1.48 11.24 3.74
C ARG A 41 2.32 10.79 4.92
N VAL A 42 1.74 10.06 5.87
CA VAL A 42 2.48 9.47 6.98
C VAL A 42 3.47 8.43 6.47
N ALA A 43 3.04 7.53 5.58
CA ALA A 43 3.92 6.53 4.98
C ALA A 43 5.08 7.17 4.21
N GLU A 44 4.79 8.19 3.38
CA GLU A 44 5.79 8.99 2.66
C GLU A 44 6.82 9.59 3.62
N MET A 45 6.37 10.28 4.66
CA MET A 45 7.25 10.89 5.66
C MET A 45 8.14 9.85 6.35
N LEU A 46 7.56 8.72 6.77
CA LEU A 46 8.31 7.66 7.45
C LEU A 46 9.33 6.99 6.51
N LEU A 47 8.95 6.72 5.26
CA LEU A 47 9.85 6.15 4.26
C LEU A 47 11.01 7.10 3.92
N HIS A 48 10.74 8.41 3.82
CA HIS A 48 11.79 9.42 3.62
C HIS A 48 12.79 9.48 4.79
N GLN A 49 12.36 9.15 6.00
CA GLN A 49 13.24 9.10 7.18
C GLN A 49 14.02 7.79 7.26
N ALA A 50 13.44 6.69 6.80
CA ALA A 50 14.00 5.34 6.97
C ALA A 50 14.86 4.86 5.80
N ILE A 51 14.65 5.37 4.59
CA ILE A 51 15.40 4.96 3.39
C ILE A 51 16.48 5.98 3.07
N VAL A 52 17.69 5.49 2.86
CA VAL A 52 18.81 6.32 2.42
C VAL A 52 18.68 6.55 0.92
N VAL A 53 18.54 7.82 0.54
CA VAL A 53 18.47 8.21 -0.88
C VAL A 53 19.88 8.30 -1.43
N PRO A 54 20.20 7.58 -2.52
CA PRO A 54 21.52 7.67 -3.14
C PRO A 54 21.83 9.07 -3.68
N ASP A 55 23.10 9.42 -3.73
CA ASP A 55 23.54 10.72 -4.25
C ASP A 55 23.02 10.96 -5.68
N GLY A 56 22.57 12.19 -5.94
CA GLY A 56 21.99 12.57 -7.21
C GLY A 56 20.63 11.93 -7.51
N HIS A 57 19.99 11.24 -6.55
CA HIS A 57 18.63 10.72 -6.67
C HIS A 57 17.66 11.54 -5.81
N GLN A 58 16.38 11.49 -6.17
CA GLN A 58 15.33 12.17 -5.40
C GLN A 58 14.07 11.33 -5.31
N TRP A 59 13.30 11.61 -4.27
CA TRP A 59 11.94 11.12 -4.14
C TRP A 59 11.02 11.77 -5.17
N SER A 60 10.07 10.98 -5.66
CA SER A 60 8.89 11.45 -6.36
C SER A 60 7.70 10.59 -5.94
N VAL A 61 6.55 11.21 -5.81
CA VAL A 61 5.31 10.51 -5.49
C VAL A 61 4.33 10.79 -6.61
N ASP A 62 3.60 9.76 -7.05
CA ASP A 62 2.56 9.90 -8.07
C ASP A 62 1.29 10.57 -7.48
N THR A 63 1.46 11.77 -6.92
CA THR A 63 0.36 12.58 -6.37
C THR A 63 -0.25 13.53 -7.39
N GLU A 64 0.42 13.83 -8.51
CA GLU A 64 -0.12 14.70 -9.56
C GLU A 64 -1.41 14.13 -10.18
N ARG A 65 -1.61 12.81 -10.08
CA ARG A 65 -2.84 12.13 -10.50
C ARG A 65 -4.04 12.36 -9.59
N VAL A 66 -3.84 12.90 -8.38
CA VAL A 66 -4.90 13.04 -7.38
C VAL A 66 -5.99 13.99 -7.86
N ASP A 67 -5.61 15.19 -8.31
CA ASP A 67 -6.58 16.21 -8.72
C ASP A 67 -7.15 15.91 -10.11
N ALA A 68 -6.33 15.41 -11.03
CA ALA A 68 -6.75 15.07 -12.39
C ALA A 68 -7.77 13.91 -12.43
N ALA A 69 -7.72 12.98 -11.48
CA ALA A 69 -8.63 11.83 -11.41
C ALA A 69 -9.93 12.11 -10.62
N GLY A 70 -10.15 13.35 -10.15
CA GLY A 70 -11.35 13.66 -9.35
C GLY A 70 -11.22 13.32 -7.85
N GLY A 71 -9.98 13.22 -7.35
CA GLY A 71 -9.66 13.08 -5.93
C GLY A 71 -9.01 11.74 -5.56
N PRO A 72 -8.56 11.59 -4.30
CA PRO A 72 -7.72 10.48 -3.84
C PRO A 72 -8.34 9.08 -4.03
N LEU A 73 -9.66 8.97 -3.89
CA LEU A 73 -10.37 7.69 -4.04
C LEU A 73 -10.32 7.16 -5.48
N ALA A 74 -10.37 8.06 -6.46
CA ALA A 74 -10.31 7.72 -7.87
C ALA A 74 -8.87 7.60 -8.38
N ALA A 75 -7.97 8.44 -7.88
CA ALA A 75 -6.56 8.41 -8.23
C ALA A 75 -5.82 7.17 -7.72
N TRP A 76 -6.27 6.64 -6.58
CA TRP A 76 -5.60 5.54 -5.88
C TRP A 76 -6.52 4.34 -5.72
N GLU A 77 -7.11 3.91 -6.83
CA GLU A 77 -8.06 2.79 -6.84
C GLU A 77 -7.49 1.50 -6.23
N ASN A 78 -6.17 1.27 -6.35
CA ASN A 78 -5.52 0.06 -5.85
C ASN A 78 -4.20 0.31 -5.08
N CYS A 79 -3.41 1.30 -5.48
CA CYS A 79 -2.14 1.60 -4.84
C CYS A 79 -1.66 3.03 -5.07
N VAL A 80 -0.77 3.51 -4.19
CA VAL A 80 0.06 4.71 -4.41
C VAL A 80 1.48 4.29 -4.67
N THR A 81 2.14 4.90 -5.66
CA THR A 81 3.56 4.62 -5.95
C THR A 81 4.44 5.77 -5.47
N LEU A 82 5.37 5.46 -4.58
CA LEU A 82 6.50 6.31 -4.23
C LEU A 82 7.73 5.80 -4.97
N ARG A 83 8.56 6.72 -5.45
CA ARG A 83 9.71 6.39 -6.29
C ARG A 83 10.96 7.13 -5.84
N ILE A 84 12.10 6.48 -5.95
CA ILE A 84 13.41 7.14 -5.94
C ILE A 84 14.01 6.96 -7.33
N GLY A 85 14.46 8.05 -7.94
CA GLY A 85 15.09 8.01 -9.26
C GLY A 85 16.17 9.07 -9.41
N LYS A 86 17.09 8.83 -10.34
CA LYS A 86 18.21 9.72 -10.63
C LYS A 86 17.70 11.07 -11.18
N VAL A 87 18.25 12.15 -10.65
CA VAL A 87 18.02 13.51 -11.13
C VAL A 87 18.97 13.78 -12.28
N PHE A 88 18.40 14.17 -13.41
CA PHE A 88 19.16 14.50 -14.60
C PHE A 88 19.10 16.00 -14.87
N ALA A 89 20.23 16.57 -15.28
CA ALA A 89 20.25 17.93 -15.81
C ALA A 89 19.31 18.04 -17.02
N SER A 90 18.71 19.22 -17.22
CA SER A 90 17.73 19.46 -18.29
C SER A 90 18.30 19.18 -19.69
N ALA A 91 19.60 19.36 -19.89
CA ALA A 91 20.31 19.09 -21.14
C ALA A 91 20.47 17.59 -21.48
N VAL A 92 20.27 16.68 -20.52
CA VAL A 92 20.38 15.24 -20.76
C VAL A 92 19.15 14.74 -21.52
N SER A 93 19.38 14.17 -22.70
CA SER A 93 18.32 13.63 -23.55
C SER A 93 17.60 12.44 -22.89
N PRO A 94 16.29 12.22 -23.15
CA PRO A 94 15.57 11.08 -22.59
C PRO A 94 16.24 9.72 -22.89
N ALA A 95 16.82 9.57 -24.08
CA ALA A 95 17.55 8.37 -24.47
C ALA A 95 18.80 8.15 -23.62
N ALA A 96 19.54 9.21 -23.27
CA ALA A 96 20.70 9.10 -22.40
C ALA A 96 20.30 8.74 -20.96
N ARG A 97 19.17 9.28 -20.46
CA ARG A 97 18.66 8.97 -19.11
C ARG A 97 18.36 7.48 -18.94
N VAL A 98 17.61 6.91 -19.89
CA VAL A 98 17.17 5.51 -19.84
C VAL A 98 18.34 4.53 -19.94
N ASN A 99 19.45 4.93 -20.56
CA ASN A 99 20.65 4.10 -20.74
C ASN A 99 21.73 4.39 -19.70
N ASP A 100 21.46 5.21 -18.69
CA ASP A 100 22.43 5.56 -17.66
C ASP A 100 22.76 4.32 -16.80
N PRO A 101 24.03 3.86 -16.78
CA PRO A 101 24.43 2.70 -16.00
C PRO A 101 24.42 2.94 -14.50
N ASP A 102 24.52 4.21 -14.07
CA ASP A 102 24.57 4.62 -12.66
C ASP A 102 23.18 5.02 -12.14
N GLN A 103 22.11 4.72 -12.88
CA GLN A 103 20.75 4.90 -12.40
C GLN A 103 20.32 3.73 -11.52
N VAL A 104 19.76 4.04 -10.35
CA VAL A 104 18.86 3.15 -9.62
C VAL A 104 17.43 3.70 -9.62
N ALA A 105 16.47 2.80 -9.80
CA ALA A 105 15.05 3.08 -9.72
C ALA A 105 14.47 2.23 -8.59
N VAL A 106 13.96 2.91 -7.57
CA VAL A 106 13.19 2.30 -6.48
C VAL A 106 11.72 2.59 -6.73
N GLU A 107 10.87 1.57 -6.66
CA GLU A 107 9.42 1.72 -6.64
C GLU A 107 8.83 1.03 -5.40
N ILE A 108 8.07 1.80 -4.62
CA ILE A 108 7.32 1.33 -3.46
C ILE A 108 5.85 1.59 -3.74
N ARG A 109 5.11 0.51 -3.99
CA ARG A 109 3.67 0.56 -4.28
C ARG A 109 2.91 0.20 -3.02
N LEU A 110 2.43 1.21 -2.29
CA LEU A 110 1.59 1.02 -1.11
C LEU A 110 0.20 0.55 -1.55
N CYS A 111 -0.19 -0.66 -1.13
CA CYS A 111 -1.51 -1.21 -1.37
C CYS A 111 -2.50 -0.52 -0.43
N LEU A 112 -3.58 0.04 -1.00
CA LEU A 112 -4.61 0.71 -0.22
C LEU A 112 -5.74 -0.25 0.17
N PRO A 113 -6.51 0.05 1.24
CA PRO A 113 -7.72 -0.69 1.56
C PRO A 113 -8.67 -0.77 0.36
N GLU A 114 -9.12 -1.99 0.03
CA GLU A 114 -10.16 -2.22 -0.96
C GLU A 114 -11.51 -1.61 -0.54
N GLN A 115 -12.22 -1.03 -1.49
CA GLN A 115 -13.54 -0.48 -1.25
C GLN A 115 -14.57 -1.52 -1.69
N GLU A 116 -15.30 -2.10 -0.76
CA GLU A 116 -16.35 -3.07 -1.08
C GLU A 116 -17.73 -2.40 -0.99
N TYR A 117 -18.59 -2.63 -1.97
CA TYR A 117 -20.00 -2.26 -1.87
C TYR A 117 -20.79 -3.43 -1.29
N VAL A 118 -21.21 -3.33 -0.02
CA VAL A 118 -22.08 -4.32 0.61
C VAL A 118 -23.48 -3.74 0.76
N THR A 119 -24.49 -4.35 0.14
CA THR A 119 -25.91 -3.94 0.24
C THR A 119 -26.16 -2.46 -0.08
N GLU A 120 -25.70 -1.99 -1.26
CA GLU A 120 -25.81 -0.59 -1.71
C GLU A 120 -25.10 0.45 -0.81
N ARG A 121 -24.19 -0.02 0.06
CA ARG A 121 -23.38 0.84 0.94
C ARG A 121 -21.89 0.58 0.71
N ARG A 122 -21.12 1.67 0.54
CA ARG A 122 -19.66 1.63 0.39
C ARG A 122 -19.03 1.34 1.75
N VAL A 123 -18.38 0.19 1.88
CA VAL A 123 -17.62 -0.26 3.04
C VAL A 123 -16.14 -0.11 2.72
N SER A 124 -15.41 0.62 3.55
CA SER A 124 -13.95 0.61 3.52
C SER A 124 -13.48 -0.64 4.24
N ILE A 125 -13.08 -1.67 3.50
CA ILE A 125 -12.47 -2.85 4.09
C ILE A 125 -10.99 -2.75 3.77
N PHE A 126 -10.12 -2.93 4.74
CA PHE A 126 -8.74 -3.20 4.36
C PHE A 126 -8.72 -4.58 3.67
N GLY A 127 -8.80 -4.56 2.33
CA GLY A 127 -8.47 -5.61 1.37
C GLY A 127 -9.17 -6.98 1.50
N CYS A 128 -10.05 -7.37 0.57
CA CYS A 128 -10.40 -8.78 0.39
C CYS A 128 -9.19 -9.63 -0.07
N ARG A 129 -8.13 -9.04 -0.65
CA ARG A 129 -6.89 -9.77 -1.02
C ARG A 129 -5.78 -9.78 0.04
N HIS A 130 -5.80 -8.85 1.00
CA HIS A 130 -4.73 -8.68 2.00
C HIS A 130 -5.17 -8.86 3.46
N GLY A 131 -6.48 -8.95 3.72
CA GLY A 131 -7.03 -8.90 5.07
C GLY A 131 -6.81 -7.52 5.71
N ASN A 132 -7.03 -7.41 7.03
CA ASN A 132 -6.88 -6.18 7.82
C ASN A 132 -5.42 -5.66 7.95
N ARG A 133 -4.53 -6.00 7.01
CA ARG A 133 -3.10 -5.69 7.04
C ARG A 133 -2.74 -4.64 6.00
N PHE A 134 -1.74 -3.83 6.31
CA PHE A 134 -1.07 -2.96 5.35
C PHE A 134 -0.19 -3.81 4.43
N GLY A 135 -0.06 -3.41 3.17
CA GLY A 135 0.78 -4.11 2.19
C GLY A 135 1.53 -3.15 1.28
N ALA A 136 2.69 -3.59 0.79
CA ALA A 136 3.41 -2.90 -0.26
C ALA A 136 4.05 -3.89 -1.23
N THR A 137 4.21 -3.45 -2.49
CA THR A 137 5.06 -4.12 -3.47
C THR A 137 6.31 -3.29 -3.70
N LEU A 138 7.46 -3.95 -3.72
CA LEU A 138 8.78 -3.32 -3.77
C LEU A 138 9.50 -3.73 -5.05
N SER A 139 10.21 -2.79 -5.67
CA SER A 139 11.18 -3.04 -6.74
C SER A 139 12.36 -2.09 -6.54
N VAL A 140 13.58 -2.62 -6.65
CA VAL A 140 14.83 -1.86 -6.65
C VAL A 140 15.63 -2.36 -7.82
N ALA A 141 15.78 -1.53 -8.83
CA ALA A 141 16.43 -1.91 -10.07
C ALA A 141 17.54 -0.95 -10.46
N SER A 142 18.73 -1.47 -10.74
CA SER A 142 19.87 -0.66 -11.22
C SER A 142 20.18 -0.89 -12.70
N GLY A 143 20.89 0.08 -13.26
CA GLY A 143 21.34 0.09 -14.64
C GLY A 143 20.29 0.63 -15.63
N PRO A 144 20.50 0.37 -16.94
CA PRO A 144 19.60 0.82 -17.99
C PRO A 144 18.18 0.33 -17.75
N GLN A 145 17.21 1.24 -17.81
CA GLN A 145 15.81 0.95 -17.50
C GLN A 145 15.06 0.29 -18.66
N TRP A 146 15.72 0.08 -19.81
CA TRP A 146 15.19 -0.66 -20.95
C TRP A 146 15.98 -1.95 -21.19
N GLY A 147 15.26 -3.06 -21.30
CA GLY A 147 15.79 -4.34 -21.75
C GLY A 147 16.40 -5.23 -20.66
N TRP A 148 17.09 -6.28 -21.11
CA TRP A 148 17.69 -7.37 -20.32
C TRP A 148 18.84 -6.95 -19.39
N ARG A 149 19.18 -5.66 -19.33
CA ARG A 149 20.27 -5.10 -18.51
C ARG A 149 19.79 -4.50 -17.18
N ARG A 150 18.48 -4.43 -16.97
CA ARG A 150 17.87 -4.05 -15.69
C ARG A 150 18.12 -5.16 -14.67
N ALA A 151 18.90 -4.87 -13.63
CA ALA A 151 19.14 -5.81 -12.53
C ALA A 151 18.16 -5.51 -11.41
N GLU A 152 17.27 -6.46 -11.09
CA GLU A 152 16.36 -6.37 -9.93
C GLU A 152 17.09 -6.92 -8.69
N HIS A 153 17.11 -6.13 -7.62
CA HIS A 153 17.85 -6.41 -6.39
C HIS A 153 16.95 -6.87 -5.23
N VAL A 154 15.62 -6.78 -5.40
CA VAL A 154 14.68 -7.37 -4.46
C VAL A 154 14.42 -8.82 -4.83
N ALA A 155 14.74 -9.74 -3.92
CA ALA A 155 14.43 -11.15 -4.10
C ALA A 155 12.91 -11.36 -4.24
N PRO A 156 12.43 -12.30 -5.07
CA PRO A 156 11.00 -12.51 -5.32
C PRO A 156 10.16 -12.69 -4.05
N GLU A 157 10.69 -13.37 -3.04
CA GLU A 157 10.05 -13.57 -1.73
C GLU A 157 9.89 -12.29 -0.92
N ASN A 158 10.70 -11.26 -1.18
CA ASN A 158 10.71 -9.97 -0.49
C ASN A 158 10.02 -8.85 -1.29
N MET A 159 9.55 -9.15 -2.52
CA MET A 159 8.84 -8.17 -3.35
C MET A 159 7.51 -7.72 -2.73
N HIS A 160 6.90 -8.53 -1.87
CA HIS A 160 5.63 -8.23 -1.24
C HIS A 160 5.77 -8.24 0.29
N VAL A 161 5.62 -7.07 0.90
CA VAL A 161 5.65 -6.92 2.35
C VAL A 161 4.25 -6.67 2.89
N ARG A 162 3.95 -7.23 4.06
CA ARG A 162 2.68 -7.05 4.77
C ARG A 162 2.93 -6.88 6.26
N ALA A 163 2.17 -6.01 6.90
CA ALA A 163 2.26 -5.79 8.35
C ALA A 163 0.92 -5.38 8.96
N ASP A 164 0.78 -5.58 10.26
CA ASP A 164 -0.44 -5.24 11.00
C ASP A 164 -0.54 -3.73 11.29
N THR A 165 0.56 -2.99 11.24
CA THR A 165 0.61 -1.52 11.38
C THR A 165 1.34 -0.86 10.21
N LEU A 166 1.12 0.45 10.03
CA LEU A 166 1.79 1.21 8.99
C LEU A 166 3.30 1.32 9.27
N GLU A 167 3.67 1.53 10.52
CA GLU A 167 5.05 1.64 10.97
C GLU A 167 5.83 0.35 10.70
N ALA A 168 5.25 -0.81 11.05
CA ALA A 168 5.88 -2.10 10.78
C ALA A 168 5.98 -2.40 9.28
N LEU A 169 5.03 -1.92 8.47
CA LEU A 169 5.12 -2.00 7.01
C LEU A 169 6.30 -1.15 6.51
N VAL A 170 6.42 0.09 7.00
CA VAL A 170 7.48 1.02 6.61
C VAL A 170 8.85 0.48 7.02
N ASP A 171 9.00 -0.04 8.24
CA ASP A 171 10.25 -0.63 8.71
C ASP A 171 10.68 -1.82 7.83
N ALA A 172 9.75 -2.72 7.51
CA ALA A 172 10.02 -3.87 6.64
C ALA A 172 10.37 -3.45 5.20
N ALA A 173 9.63 -2.48 4.65
CA ALA A 173 9.89 -1.93 3.33
C ALA A 173 11.25 -1.23 3.28
N ALA A 174 11.56 -0.37 4.25
CA ALA A 174 12.81 0.36 4.32
C ALA A 174 14.01 -0.58 4.50
N ALA A 175 13.90 -1.59 5.38
CA ALA A 175 14.94 -2.60 5.54
C ALA A 175 15.22 -3.35 4.22
N THR A 176 14.17 -3.76 3.51
CA THR A 176 14.29 -4.46 2.22
C THR A 176 14.91 -3.56 1.15
N VAL A 177 14.45 -2.32 1.03
CA VAL A 177 14.94 -1.34 0.05
C VAL A 177 16.38 -0.97 0.32
N ASN A 178 16.76 -0.64 1.56
CA ASN A 178 18.13 -0.29 1.91
C ASN A 178 19.09 -1.47 1.68
N THR A 179 18.67 -2.70 1.98
CA THR A 179 19.46 -3.91 1.68
C THR A 179 19.67 -4.08 0.18
N ALA A 180 18.62 -3.86 -0.62
CA ALA A 180 18.71 -3.93 -2.07
C ALA A 180 19.54 -2.79 -2.68
N LEU A 181 19.49 -1.58 -2.11
CA LEU A 181 20.34 -0.46 -2.50
C LEU A 181 21.82 -0.75 -2.21
N CYS A 182 22.13 -1.29 -1.03
CA CYS A 182 23.46 -1.78 -0.67
C CYS A 182 23.96 -2.83 -1.66
N ALA A 183 23.14 -3.85 -1.97
CA ALA A 183 23.46 -4.87 -2.97
C ALA A 183 23.69 -4.30 -4.39
N ALA A 184 23.00 -3.21 -4.72
CA ALA A 184 23.18 -2.47 -5.96
C ALA A 184 24.41 -1.53 -5.97
N GLY A 185 25.16 -1.43 -4.86
CA GLY A 185 26.36 -0.60 -4.74
C GLY A 185 26.11 0.84 -4.28
N TYR A 186 24.90 1.17 -3.82
CA TYR A 186 24.52 2.49 -3.33
C TYR A 186 24.52 2.55 -1.79
N ASP A 187 25.66 2.19 -1.20
CA ASP A 187 25.81 2.20 0.25
C ASP A 187 25.67 3.60 0.85
N ALA A 188 25.15 3.63 2.07
CA ALA A 188 25.02 4.84 2.86
C ALA A 188 26.41 5.33 3.30
N THR A 189 27.10 6.12 2.49
CA THR A 189 28.12 7.02 3.03
C THR A 189 27.42 8.09 3.85
N ARG A 190 27.32 7.83 5.15
CA ARG A 190 26.83 8.77 6.15
C ARG A 190 27.91 9.79 6.51
#